data_AF-A0AAW8ASL0-F1
#
_entry.id   AF-A0AAW8ASL0-F1
#
_cell.length_a   1.000
_cell.length_b   1.000
_cell.length_c   1.000
_cell.angle_alpha   90.00
_cell.angle_beta   90.00
_cell.angle_gamma   90.00
#
_symmetry.space_group_name_H-M   'P 1'
#
loop_
_entity.id
_entity.type
_entity.pdbx_description
1 polymer ?
#
loop_
_entity_poly.entity_id
_entity_poly.type
_entity_poly.pdbx_seq_one_letter_code
_entity_poly.pdbx_strand_id
1 'polypeptide(L)' 'NRTSAHRAAMLRNMCVSLLQHEAIKTTVPKAKELRRVVEPLITLAKEPTLANRRLAFDRLRDRDIVSKLFNELGPR' A
#
# COMPACT_ATOMS: atom_id res chain seq x y z
N ASN A 1 10.13 22.04 0.31
CA ASN A 1 8.66 21.81 0.39
C ASN A 1 8.20 21.03 -0.83
N ARG A 2 7.45 19.93 -0.63
CA ARG A 2 6.90 19.11 -1.72
C ARG A 2 5.42 19.45 -1.92
N THR A 3 4.97 19.48 -3.17
CA THR A 3 3.54 19.64 -3.50
C THR A 3 2.73 18.43 -2.99
N SER A 4 1.43 18.61 -2.80
CA SER A 4 0.50 17.55 -2.40
C SER A 4 0.56 16.35 -3.35
N ALA A 5 0.58 16.61 -4.67
CA ALA A 5 0.71 15.60 -5.71
C ALA A 5 2.00 14.77 -5.57
N HIS A 6 3.15 15.42 -5.37
CA HIS A 6 4.40 14.71 -5.16
C HIS A 6 4.36 13.86 -3.88
N ARG A 7 3.75 14.36 -2.80
CA ARG A 7 3.64 13.61 -1.55
C ARG A 7 2.79 12.34 -1.74
N ALA A 8 1.66 12.46 -2.42
CA ALA A 8 0.79 11.32 -2.71
C ALA A 8 1.49 10.26 -3.56
N ALA A 9 2.16 10.66 -4.64
CA ALA A 9 2.93 9.74 -5.49
C ALA A 9 4.06 9.05 -4.72
N MET A 10 4.77 9.78 -3.87
CA MET A 10 5.86 9.23 -3.06
C MET A 10 5.37 8.19 -2.05
N LEU A 11 4.27 8.47 -1.34
CA LEU A 11 3.66 7.51 -0.40
C LEU A 11 3.12 6.27 -1.12
N ARG A 12 2.52 6.42 -2.29
CA ARG A 12 2.07 5.29 -3.12
C ARG A 12 3.24 4.39 -3.49
N ASN A 13 4.33 4.97 -4.00
CA ASN A 13 5.51 4.20 -4.40
C ASN A 13 6.14 3.48 -3.19
N MET A 14 6.25 4.15 -2.05
CA MET A 14 6.72 3.52 -0.82
C MET A 14 5.83 2.37 -0.34
N CYS A 15 4.50 2.52 -0.47
CA CYS A 15 3.55 1.47 -0.14
C CYS A 15 3.73 0.24 -1.04
N VAL A 16 3.88 0.45 -2.35
CA VAL A 16 4.19 -0.60 -3.32
C VAL A 16 5.49 -1.31 -2.95
N SER A 17 6.58 -0.56 -2.71
CA SER A 17 7.87 -1.15 -2.31
C SER A 17 7.79 -1.94 -1.00
N LEU A 18 7.03 -1.46 -0.01
CA LEU A 18 6.83 -2.16 1.26
C LEU A 18 6.08 -3.47 1.07
N LEU A 19 5.00 -3.49 0.28
CA LEU A 19 4.26 -4.74 0.00
C LEU A 19 5.08 -5.72 -0.84
N GLN A 20 5.92 -5.21 -1.74
CA GLN A 20 6.79 -6.03 -2.58
C GLN A 20 7.90 -6.71 -1.77
N HIS A 21 8.64 -5.94 -0.98
CA HIS A 21 9.84 -6.39 -0.28
C HIS A 21 9.63 -6.73 1.20
N GLU A 22 8.43 -6.52 1.73
CA GLU A 22 8.00 -6.78 3.12
C GLU A 22 8.71 -5.95 4.19
N ALA A 23 9.86 -5.35 3.87
CA ALA A 23 10.55 -4.37 4.68
C ALA A 23 11.23 -3.32 3.80
N ILE A 24 11.19 -2.06 4.24
CA ILE A 24 11.94 -0.96 3.61
C ILE A 24 12.62 -0.11 4.67
N LYS A 25 13.78 0.46 4.33
CA LYS A 25 14.46 1.44 5.16
C LYS A 25 14.06 2.85 4.72
N THR A 26 13.53 3.65 5.64
CA THR A 26 13.12 5.03 5.38
C THR A 26 13.30 5.91 6.61
N THR A 27 13.03 7.21 6.49
CA THR A 27 13.09 8.14 7.62
C THR A 27 11.87 8.00 8.52
N VAL A 28 12.04 8.23 9.81
CA VAL A 28 10.98 8.15 10.83
C VAL A 28 9.67 8.88 10.44
N PRO A 29 9.69 10.16 9.99
CA PRO A 29 8.44 10.83 9.62
C PRO A 29 7.75 10.18 8.41
N LYS A 30 8.52 9.70 7.43
CA LYS A 30 7.94 9.00 6.27
C LYS A 30 7.33 7.65 6.67
N ALA A 31 7.96 6.93 7.59
CA ALA A 31 7.44 5.66 8.11
C ALA A 31 6.11 5.86 8.85
N LYS A 32 6.02 6.88 9.72
CA LYS A 32 4.78 7.22 10.44
C LYS A 32 3.64 7.57 9.48
N GLU A 33 3.92 8.34 8.45
CA GLU A 33 2.92 8.68 7.42
C GLU A 33 2.53 7.47 6.56
N LEU A 34 3.50 6.65 6.16
CA LEU A 34 3.25 5.46 5.36
C LEU A 34 2.29 4.48 6.06
N ARG A 35 2.41 4.35 7.38
CA ARG A 35 1.54 3.50 8.20
C ARG A 35 0.05 3.81 7.97
N ARG A 36 -0.31 5.10 7.86
CA ARG A 36 -1.68 5.55 7.60
C ARG A 36 -2.23 5.10 6.24
N VAL A 37 -1.35 4.81 5.29
CA VAL A 37 -1.69 4.36 3.94
C VAL A 37 -1.71 2.84 3.85
N VAL A 38 -0.72 2.16 4.46
CA VAL A 38 -0.56 0.70 4.36
C VAL A 38 -1.57 -0.07 5.20
N GLU A 39 -1.86 0.37 6.44
CA GLU A 39 -2.71 -0.41 7.35
C GLU A 39 -4.14 -0.60 6.81
N PRO A 40 -4.82 0.43 6.26
CA PRO A 40 -6.13 0.23 5.64
C PRO A 40 -6.10 -0.73 4.44
N LEU A 41 -5.00 -0.79 3.68
CA LEU A 41 -4.86 -1.72 2.56
C LEU A 41 -4.76 -3.18 3.04
N ILE A 42 -4.03 -3.42 4.13
CA ILE A 42 -3.96 -4.74 4.77
C ILE A 42 -5.33 -5.13 5.33
N THR A 43 -6.05 -4.21 5.97
CA THR A 43 -7.41 -4.46 6.46
C THR A 43 -8.36 -4.86 5.34
N LEU A 44 -8.31 -4.17 4.19
CA LEU A 44 -9.10 -4.56 3.01
C LEU A 44 -8.75 -5.95 2.49
N ALA A 45 -7.48 -6.35 2.60
CA ALA A 45 -6.99 -7.64 2.11
C ALA A 45 -7.54 -8.84 2.88
N LYS A 46 -7.94 -8.64 4.14
CA LYS A 46 -8.54 -9.70 4.99
C LYS A 46 -9.88 -10.20 4.45
N GLU A 47 -10.62 -9.34 3.76
CA GLU A 47 -11.90 -9.68 3.12
C GLU A 47 -11.77 -9.55 1.59
N PRO A 48 -11.46 -10.64 0.86
CA PRO A 48 -11.09 -10.57 -0.55
C PRO A 48 -12.29 -10.46 -1.50
N THR A 49 -13.08 -9.38 -1.37
CA THR A 49 -14.17 -9.05 -2.30
C THR A 49 -13.65 -8.33 -3.55
N LEU A 50 -14.40 -8.42 -4.66
CA LEU A 50 -14.09 -7.69 -5.90
C LEU A 50 -14.03 -6.17 -5.68
N ALA A 51 -14.92 -5.64 -4.84
CA ALA A 51 -14.95 -4.22 -4.48
C ALA A 51 -13.66 -3.81 -3.75
N ASN A 52 -13.20 -4.61 -2.79
CA ASN A 52 -11.96 -4.34 -2.05
C ASN A 52 -10.73 -4.40 -2.96
N ARG A 53 -10.67 -5.36 -3.88
CA ARG A 53 -9.60 -5.44 -4.89
C ARG A 53 -9.56 -4.20 -5.80
N ARG A 54 -10.73 -3.69 -6.23
CA ARG A 54 -10.83 -2.45 -7.02
C ARG A 54 -10.36 -1.22 -6.23
N LEU A 55 -10.75 -1.11 -4.96
CA LEU A 55 -10.34 -0.01 -4.08
C LEU A 55 -8.82 -0.02 -3.83
N ALA A 56 -8.23 -1.20 -3.63
CA ALA A 56 -6.78 -1.34 -3.48
C ALA A 56 -6.04 -0.95 -4.78
N PHE A 57 -6.55 -1.36 -5.94
CA PHE A 57 -5.97 -1.01 -7.24
C PHE A 57 -6.01 0.48 -7.53
N ASP A 58 -7.10 1.17 -7.17
CA ASP A 58 -7.20 2.63 -7.33
C ASP A 58 -6.08 3.39 -6.58
N ARG A 59 -5.69 2.86 -5.41
CA ARG A 59 -4.64 3.43 -4.55
C ARG A 59 -3.23 3.05 -4.99
N LEU A 60 -2.99 1.77 -5.30
CA LEU A 60 -1.65 1.24 -5.59
C LEU A 60 -1.25 1.39 -7.05
N ARG A 61 -2.21 1.28 -7.98
CA ARG A 61 -2.01 1.27 -9.44
C ARG A 61 -1.04 0.19 -9.94
N ASP A 62 -0.92 -0.90 -9.18
CA ASP A 62 -0.08 -2.06 -9.51
C ASP A 62 -0.89 -3.34 -9.34
N ARG A 63 -1.02 -4.12 -10.42
CA ARG A 63 -1.86 -5.34 -10.43
C ARG A 63 -1.21 -6.48 -9.66
N ASP A 64 0.10 -6.62 -9.76
CA ASP A 64 0.83 -7.75 -9.19
C ASP A 64 0.91 -7.61 -7.68
N ILE A 65 1.12 -6.38 -7.20
CA ILE A 65 1.09 -6.08 -5.76
C ILE A 65 -0.31 -6.24 -5.17
N VAL A 66 -1.37 -5.86 -5.90
CA VAL A 66 -2.74 -6.14 -5.45
C VAL A 66 -2.99 -7.65 -5.39
N SER A 67 -2.48 -8.42 -6.35
CA SER A 67 -2.56 -9.89 -6.30
C SER A 67 -1.86 -10.44 -5.05
N LYS A 68 -0.61 -10.05 -4.82
CA LYS A 68 0.18 -10.42 -3.63
C LYS A 68 -0.53 -10.04 -2.33
N LEU A 69 -1.04 -8.82 -2.25
CA LEU A 69 -1.71 -8.30 -1.06
C LEU A 69 -2.89 -9.19 -0.64
N PHE A 70 -3.76 -9.58 -1.56
CA PHE A 70 -4.96 -10.35 -1.23
C PHE A 70 -4.73 -11.86 -1.16
N ASN A 71 -3.74 -12.39 -1.89
CA ASN A 71 -3.53 -13.84 -1.98
C ASN A 71 -2.49 -14.34 -0.97
N GLU A 72 -1.52 -13.50 -0.58
CA GLU A 72 -0.41 -13.90 0.31
C GLU A 72 -0.46 -13.14 1.65
N LEU A 73 -0.63 -11.82 1.64
CA LEU A 73 -0.53 -11.00 2.84
C LEU A 73 -1.84 -10.93 3.65
N GLY A 74 -3.00 -10.93 2.98
CA GLY A 74 -4.31 -10.86 3.62
C GLY A 74 -4.69 -12.09 4.48
N PRO A 75 -4.40 -13.33 4.02
CA PRO A 75 -4.66 -14.54 4.81
C PRO A 75 -3.70 -14.80 5.97
N ARG A 76 -2.59 -14.06 6.07
CA ARG A 76 -1.61 -14.15 7.16
C ARG A 76 -2.03 -13.35 8.38
#